data_AF-A0A7J3TBM1-F1
#
_entry.id   AF-A0A7J3TBM1-F1
#
_cell.length_a   1.000
_cell.length_b   1.000
_cell.length_c   1.000
_cell.angle_alpha   90.00
_cell.angle_beta   90.00
_cell.angle_gamma   90.00
#
_symmetry.space_group_name_H-M   'P 1'
#
loop_
_entity.id
_entity.type
_entity.pdbx_description
1 polymer ?
#
loop_
_entity_poly.entity_id
_entity_poly.type
_entity_poly.pdbx_seq_one_letter_code
_entity_poly.pdbx_strand_id
1 'polypeptide(L)'
;MQDQLEVVKEIISNFLKDSKDGKKILIEWFLNNVMEEEARMQISSLPYERTEDRKGHRNESRTRTLKTVDGKLELIKHHIRKFLSETRIFEHYFIFEKALDSVIGESYTNVECKKGIPEPCLYFLREKYWMDRLLFD
;
A
#
# COMPACT_ATOMS: atom_id res chain seq x y z
N MET A 1 -20.64 8.99 11.00
CA MET A 1 -20.88 9.11 9.54
C MET A 1 -20.50 10.50 9.06
N GLN A 2 -20.96 11.58 9.72
CA GLN A 2 -20.49 12.96 9.50
C GLN A 2 -18.95 13.10 9.50
N ASP A 3 -18.27 12.45 10.46
CA ASP A 3 -16.81 12.58 10.63
C ASP A 3 -16.00 12.04 9.43
N GLN A 4 -16.48 11.00 8.75
CA GLN A 4 -15.78 10.43 7.59
C GLN A 4 -15.85 11.35 6.38
N LEU A 5 -16.95 12.09 6.22
CA LEU A 5 -17.11 13.04 5.12
C LEU A 5 -16.21 14.27 5.31
N GLU A 6 -15.98 14.70 6.55
CA GLU A 6 -15.07 15.79 6.90
C GLU A 6 -13.63 15.46 6.47
N VAL A 7 -13.14 14.26 6.85
CA VAL A 7 -11.79 13.79 6.52
C VAL A 7 -11.59 13.71 5.00
N VAL A 8 -12.57 13.17 4.28
CA VAL A 8 -12.47 13.07 2.81
C VAL A 8 -12.39 14.47 2.16
N LYS A 9 -13.15 15.45 2.65
CA LYS A 9 -13.07 16.84 2.16
C LYS A 9 -11.69 17.45 2.40
N GLU A 10 -11.09 17.18 3.56
CA GLU A 10 -9.74 17.64 3.88
C GLU A 10 -8.71 17.03 2.92
N ILE A 11 -8.80 15.71 2.68
CA ILE A 11 -7.91 15.02 1.73
C ILE A 11 -8.04 15.61 0.32
N ILE A 12 -9.27 15.86 -0.14
CA ILE A 12 -9.51 16.48 -1.46
C ILE A 12 -8.87 17.88 -1.52
N SER A 13 -9.10 18.71 -0.50
CA SER A 13 -8.50 20.04 -0.41
C SER A 13 -6.98 19.97 -0.43
N ASN A 14 -6.38 19.03 0.29
CA ASN A 14 -4.92 18.86 0.33
C ASN A 14 -4.38 18.37 -1.02
N PHE A 15 -5.08 17.46 -1.70
CA PHE A 15 -4.73 17.01 -3.04
C PHE A 15 -4.76 18.13 -4.08
N LEU A 16 -5.72 19.05 -3.98
CA LEU A 16 -5.80 20.21 -4.86
C LEU A 16 -4.67 21.23 -4.61
N LYS A 17 -4.13 21.30 -3.38
CA LYS A 17 -2.99 22.16 -3.05
C LYS A 17 -1.65 21.55 -3.46
N ASP A 18 -1.44 20.29 -3.10
CA ASP A 18 -0.26 19.51 -3.45
C ASP A 18 -0.69 18.10 -3.86
N SER A 19 -0.53 17.81 -5.15
CA SER A 19 -0.91 16.51 -5.72
C SER A 19 -0.12 15.35 -5.12
N LYS A 20 1.15 15.54 -4.74
CA LYS A 20 2.02 14.46 -4.25
C LYS A 20 1.70 14.16 -2.80
N ASP A 21 1.65 15.18 -1.96
CA ASP A 21 1.34 15.00 -0.54
C ASP A 21 -0.12 14.61 -0.33
N GLY A 22 -1.05 15.15 -1.12
CA GLY A 22 -2.44 14.71 -1.07
C GLY A 22 -2.64 13.27 -1.51
N LYS A 23 -1.92 12.79 -2.55
CA LYS A 23 -1.94 11.38 -2.95
C LYS A 23 -1.43 10.49 -1.81
N LYS A 24 -0.33 10.91 -1.19
CA LYS A 24 0.27 10.20 -0.06
C LYS A 24 -0.73 10.05 1.09
N ILE A 25 -1.36 11.14 1.51
CA ILE A 25 -2.37 11.15 2.59
C ILE A 25 -3.58 10.27 2.22
N LEU A 26 -4.06 10.35 0.98
CA LEU A 26 -5.18 9.55 0.50
C LEU A 26 -4.87 8.05 0.59
N ILE A 27 -3.70 7.63 0.11
CA ILE A 27 -3.29 6.23 0.14
C ILE A 27 -3.11 5.76 1.58
N GLU A 28 -2.49 6.57 2.43
CA GLU A 28 -2.31 6.26 3.85
C GLU A 28 -3.66 6.06 4.57
N TRP A 29 -4.60 6.98 4.36
CA TRP A 29 -5.96 6.88 4.91
C TRP A 29 -6.66 5.61 4.41
N PHE A 30 -6.60 5.35 3.09
CA PHE A 30 -7.24 4.18 2.50
C PHE A 30 -6.65 2.88 3.05
N LEU A 31 -5.33 2.72 3.05
CA LEU A 31 -4.67 1.51 3.52
C LEU A 31 -4.90 1.26 5.02
N ASN A 32 -4.99 2.31 5.83
CA ASN A 32 -5.36 2.17 7.25
C ASN A 32 -6.79 1.64 7.44
N ASN A 33 -7.75 2.07 6.61
CA ASN A 33 -9.10 1.51 6.62
C ASN A 33 -9.10 0.05 6.18
N VAL A 34 -8.33 -0.30 5.14
CA VAL A 34 -8.22 -1.71 4.70
C VAL A 34 -7.58 -2.58 5.79
N MET A 35 -6.58 -2.08 6.51
CA MET A 35 -5.96 -2.78 7.65
C MET A 35 -6.96 -3.02 8.79
N GLU A 36 -7.82 -2.05 9.09
CA GLU A 36 -8.88 -2.22 10.08
C GLU A 36 -9.90 -3.29 9.66
N GLU A 37 -10.27 -3.31 8.39
CA GLU A 37 -11.16 -4.31 7.82
C GLU A 37 -10.54 -5.71 7.79
N GLU A 38 -9.26 -5.86 7.42
CA GLU A 38 -8.55 -7.14 7.52
C GLU A 38 -8.58 -7.67 8.96
N ALA A 39 -8.30 -6.80 9.95
CA ALA A 39 -8.34 -7.18 11.35
C ALA A 39 -9.76 -7.58 11.80
N ARG A 40 -10.80 -6.89 11.30
CA ARG A 40 -12.20 -7.24 11.56
C ARG A 40 -12.55 -8.61 10.99
N MET A 41 -12.14 -8.90 9.76
CA MET A 41 -12.38 -10.20 9.11
C MET A 41 -11.70 -11.35 9.87
N GLN A 42 -10.46 -11.16 10.30
CA GLN A 42 -9.71 -12.15 11.07
C GLN A 42 -10.34 -12.45 12.43
N ILE A 43 -10.81 -11.42 13.12
CA ILE A 43 -11.45 -11.56 14.44
C ILE A 43 -12.90 -12.05 14.30
N SER A 44 -13.53 -11.82 13.15
CA SER A 44 -14.94 -12.10 12.85
C SER A 44 -15.90 -11.35 13.78
N SER A 45 -15.54 -10.12 14.19
CA SER A 45 -16.34 -9.28 15.08
C SER A 45 -15.89 -7.82 15.01
N LEU A 46 -16.83 -6.89 15.19
CA LEU A 46 -16.57 -5.45 15.31
C LEU A 46 -15.92 -5.08 16.66
N PRO A 47 -15.33 -3.88 16.76
CA PRO A 47 -14.86 -3.35 18.03
C PRO A 47 -15.96 -3.39 19.11
N TYR A 48 -15.62 -3.96 20.26
CA TYR A 48 -16.51 -4.05 21.44
C TYR A 48 -17.83 -4.81 21.25
N GLU A 49 -18.08 -5.38 20.07
CA GLU A 49 -19.27 -6.19 19.82
C GLU A 49 -19.25 -7.46 20.67
N ARG A 50 -20.41 -8.03 20.97
CA ARG A 50 -20.51 -9.33 21.65
C ARG A 50 -21.01 -10.35 20.63
N THR A 51 -20.14 -11.27 20.26
CA THR A 51 -20.41 -12.31 19.24
C THR A 51 -19.81 -13.63 19.73
N GLU A 52 -20.55 -14.73 19.57
CA GLU A 52 -20.09 -16.07 19.95
C GLU A 52 -18.98 -16.58 19.03
N ASP A 53 -18.99 -16.20 17.75
CA ASP A 53 -17.99 -16.57 16.73
C ASP A 53 -16.64 -15.82 16.85
N ARG A 54 -16.45 -15.03 17.91
CA ARG A 54 -15.25 -14.19 18.06
C ARG A 54 -13.99 -15.05 18.20
N LYS A 55 -13.08 -14.91 17.23
CA LYS A 55 -11.82 -15.66 17.18
C LYS A 55 -10.70 -15.05 18.02
N GLY A 56 -10.79 -13.76 18.38
CA GLY A 56 -9.69 -13.02 19.01
C GLY A 56 -10.12 -11.71 19.66
N HIS A 57 -9.25 -11.13 20.49
CA HIS A 57 -9.40 -9.76 20.97
C HIS A 57 -8.29 -8.88 20.40
N ARG A 58 -8.67 -7.68 19.92
CA ARG A 58 -7.73 -6.61 19.59
C ARG A 58 -7.00 -6.18 20.86
N ASN A 59 -5.72 -5.90 20.73
CA ASN A 59 -4.89 -5.33 21.79
C ASN A 59 -4.32 -3.99 21.28
N GLU A 60 -3.16 -3.62 21.81
CA GLU A 60 -2.39 -2.48 21.34
C GLU A 60 -2.14 -2.50 19.84
N SER A 61 -2.23 -1.34 19.22
CA SER A 61 -1.88 -1.13 17.81
C SER A 61 -0.45 -0.62 17.74
N ARG A 62 0.32 -1.08 16.75
CA ARG A 62 1.68 -0.62 16.49
C ARG A 62 1.76 0.03 15.12
N THR A 63 2.41 1.18 15.05
CA THR A 63 2.70 1.86 13.79
C THR A 63 3.79 1.09 13.02
N ARG A 64 3.58 0.93 11.72
CA ARG A 64 4.49 0.29 10.77
C ARG A 64 4.63 1.19 9.55
N THR A 65 5.85 1.31 9.05
CA THR A 65 6.12 2.17 7.90
C THR A 65 6.14 1.36 6.62
N LEU A 66 5.38 1.79 5.61
CA LEU A 66 5.43 1.25 4.25
C LEU A 66 6.21 2.22 3.35
N LYS A 67 7.28 1.74 2.71
CA LYS A 67 8.10 2.53 1.78
C LYS A 67 7.48 2.41 0.38
N THR A 68 6.94 3.51 -0.14
CA THR A 68 6.32 3.59 -1.47
C THR A 68 7.11 4.53 -2.39
N VAL A 69 6.73 4.58 -3.67
CA VAL A 69 7.31 5.54 -4.64
C VAL A 69 7.10 6.99 -4.20
N ASP A 70 5.94 7.29 -3.60
CA ASP A 70 5.57 8.64 -3.19
C ASP A 70 6.18 9.05 -1.83
N GLY A 71 6.69 8.08 -1.05
CA GLY A 71 7.37 8.35 0.22
C GLY A 71 7.17 7.26 1.27
N LYS A 72 7.33 7.62 2.54
CA LYS A 72 7.05 6.73 3.67
C LYS A 72 5.62 6.93 4.16
N LEU A 73 4.80 5.89 4.15
CA LEU A 73 3.44 5.87 4.68
C LEU A 73 3.42 5.27 6.08
N GLU A 74 2.62 5.83 6.98
CA GLU A 74 2.44 5.31 8.33
C GLU A 74 1.14 4.51 8.45
N LEU A 75 1.28 3.19 8.68
CA LEU A 75 0.16 2.26 8.78
C LEU A 75 0.03 1.72 10.19
N ILE A 76 -1.21 1.59 10.67
CA ILE A 76 -1.54 1.10 12.00
C ILE A 76 -1.82 -0.41 11.91
N LYS A 77 -0.93 -1.22 12.50
CA LYS A 77 -1.10 -2.67 12.58
C LYS A 77 -1.66 -3.06 13.96
N HIS A 78 -2.85 -3.64 13.97
CA HIS A 78 -3.45 -4.17 15.20
C HIS A 78 -2.79 -5.48 15.65
N HIS A 79 -2.48 -5.57 16.94
CA HIS A 79 -2.07 -6.83 17.57
C HIS A 79 -3.32 -7.61 18.04
N ILE A 80 -3.35 -8.91 17.78
CA ILE A 80 -4.43 -9.81 18.19
C ILE A 80 -3.88 -10.79 19.21
N ARG A 81 -4.55 -10.97 20.36
CA ARG A 81 -3.99 -11.78 21.47
C ARG A 81 -3.92 -13.28 21.18
N LYS A 82 -4.91 -13.82 20.45
CA LYS A 82 -5.05 -15.27 20.25
C LYS A 82 -4.18 -15.82 19.12
N PHE A 83 -3.75 -14.99 18.17
CA PHE A 83 -2.99 -15.40 16.99
C PHE A 83 -2.23 -14.22 16.37
N LEU A 84 -1.22 -14.50 15.55
CA LEU A 84 -0.50 -13.46 14.84
C LEU A 84 -1.39 -12.84 13.75
N SER A 85 -1.47 -11.51 13.72
CA SER A 85 -2.14 -10.80 12.64
C SER A 85 -1.31 -10.89 11.35
N GLU A 86 -1.73 -11.79 10.46
CA GLU A 86 -1.27 -11.82 9.09
C GLU A 86 -1.81 -10.59 8.36
N THR A 87 -0.98 -9.89 7.58
CA THR A 87 -1.41 -8.68 6.87
C THR A 87 -0.96 -8.82 5.43
N ARG A 88 -1.90 -8.98 4.51
CA ARG A 88 -1.59 -9.22 3.08
C ARG A 88 -1.36 -7.92 2.32
N ILE A 89 -1.86 -6.81 2.86
CA ILE A 89 -1.78 -5.47 2.25
C ILE A 89 -0.33 -5.07 1.90
N PHE A 90 0.64 -5.30 2.79
CA PHE A 90 2.03 -4.92 2.55
C PHE A 90 2.62 -5.64 1.33
N GLU A 91 2.38 -6.94 1.21
CA GLU A 91 2.84 -7.75 0.10
C GLU A 91 2.10 -7.39 -1.19
N HIS A 92 0.77 -7.32 -1.15
CA HIS A 92 -0.05 -6.99 -2.30
C HIS A 92 0.28 -5.62 -2.88
N TYR A 93 0.45 -4.61 -2.02
CA TYR A 93 0.79 -3.25 -2.44
C TYR A 93 2.20 -3.20 -3.07
N PHE A 94 3.18 -3.89 -2.47
CA PHE A 94 4.53 -3.99 -3.02
C PHE A 94 4.55 -4.69 -4.39
N ILE A 95 3.83 -5.79 -4.53
CA ILE A 95 3.69 -6.51 -5.80
C ILE A 95 3.03 -5.62 -6.85
N PHE A 96 2.00 -4.86 -6.47
CA PHE A 96 1.31 -3.94 -7.36
C PHE A 96 2.23 -2.83 -7.89
N GLU A 97 3.00 -2.16 -7.01
CA GLU A 97 3.97 -1.14 -7.45
C GLU A 97 5.02 -1.73 -8.40
N LYS A 98 5.57 -2.90 -8.06
CA LYS A 98 6.55 -3.59 -8.92
C LYS A 98 5.97 -3.98 -10.28
N ALA A 99 4.74 -4.48 -10.31
CA ALA A 99 4.06 -4.83 -11.55
C ALA A 99 3.83 -3.60 -12.43
N LEU A 100 3.43 -2.48 -11.82
CA LEU A 100 3.22 -1.21 -12.51
C LEU A 100 4.53 -0.67 -13.09
N ASP A 101 5.63 -0.71 -12.33
CA ASP A 101 6.96 -0.34 -12.80
C ASP A 101 7.42 -1.21 -13.99
N SER A 102 7.15 -2.52 -13.94
CA SER A 102 7.45 -3.45 -15.04
C SER A 102 6.71 -3.08 -16.31
N VAL A 103 5.39 -2.85 -16.21
CA VAL A 103 4.54 -2.49 -17.37
C VAL A 103 4.97 -1.17 -17.99
N ILE A 104 5.32 -0.18 -17.16
CA ILE A 104 5.84 1.10 -17.64
C ILE A 104 7.17 0.91 -18.36
N GLY A 105 8.11 0.17 -17.77
CA GLY A 105 9.41 -0.14 -18.38
C GLY A 105 9.30 -0.85 -19.73
N GLU A 106 8.43 -1.87 -19.80
CA GLU A 106 8.13 -2.58 -21.05
C GLU A 106 7.53 -1.65 -22.10
N SER A 107 6.60 -0.78 -21.71
CA SER A 107 5.97 0.20 -22.61
C SER A 107 7.00 1.11 -23.28
N TYR A 108 7.97 1.62 -22.52
CA TYR A 108 9.05 2.45 -23.07
C TYR A 108 9.91 1.70 -24.10
N THR A 109 10.35 0.48 -23.77
CA THR A 109 11.17 -0.31 -24.70
C THR A 109 10.43 -0.70 -25.97
N ASN A 110 9.15 -1.05 -25.86
CA ASN A 110 8.33 -1.42 -27.02
C ASN A 110 8.12 -0.24 -27.98
N VAL A 111 8.02 0.99 -27.47
CA VAL A 111 7.87 2.20 -28.30
C VAL A 111 9.16 2.57 -29.01
N GLU A 112 10.31 2.46 -28.34
CA GLU A 112 11.62 2.73 -28.96
C GLU A 112 11.99 1.70 -30.02
N CYS A 113 11.72 0.41 -29.77
CA CYS A 113 11.94 -0.67 -30.74
C CYS A 113 11.08 -0.52 -32.01
N LYS A 114 9.85 0.03 -31.90
CA LYS A 114 8.98 0.27 -33.06
C LYS A 114 9.42 1.45 -33.94
N LYS A 115 10.30 2.33 -33.45
CA LYS A 115 10.84 3.46 -34.24
C LYS A 115 12.04 3.09 -35.12
N GLY A 116 12.41 1.80 -35.20
CA GLY A 116 13.43 1.31 -36.13
C GLY A 116 14.85 1.79 -35.82
N ILE A 117 15.14 2.17 -34.58
CA ILE A 117 16.49 2.53 -34.12
C ILE A 117 17.23 1.22 -33.79
N PRO A 118 18.30 0.86 -34.51
CA PRO A 118 19.01 -0.39 -34.26
C PRO A 118 19.99 -0.20 -33.09
N GLU A 119 19.70 -0.90 -31.99
CA GLU A 119 20.58 -1.24 -30.85
C GLU A 119 21.17 -0.06 -30.05
N PRO A 120 20.70 0.18 -28.81
CA PRO A 120 21.13 -0.64 -27.67
C PRO A 120 20.04 -0.83 -26.56
N CYS A 121 18.77 -0.98 -26.92
CA CYS A 121 17.66 -1.00 -25.94
C CYS A 121 17.70 -2.17 -24.92
N LEU A 122 18.45 -3.24 -25.19
CA LEU A 122 18.54 -4.41 -24.29
C LEU A 122 19.52 -4.24 -23.10
N TYR A 123 20.43 -3.26 -23.15
CA TYR A 123 21.41 -3.07 -22.06
C TYR A 123 20.87 -2.20 -20.91
N PHE A 124 19.87 -1.35 -21.15
CA PHE A 124 19.43 -0.36 -20.16
C PHE A 124 18.50 -0.93 -19.07
N LEU A 125 17.78 -2.03 -19.35
CA LEU A 125 16.85 -2.63 -18.39
C LEU A 125 17.44 -3.77 -17.55
N ARG A 126 18.56 -4.38 -17.96
CA ARG A 126 19.08 -5.58 -17.29
C ARG A 126 19.84 -5.27 -15.99
N GLU A 127 20.44 -4.09 -15.86
CA GLU A 127 21.20 -3.69 -14.65
C GLU A 127 20.37 -2.98 -13.58
N LYS A 128 19.17 -2.44 -13.90
CA LYS A 128 18.36 -1.67 -12.92
C LYS A 128 17.21 -2.43 -12.27
N TYR A 129 16.73 -3.53 -12.86
CA TYR A 129 15.46 -4.14 -12.47
C TYR A 129 15.58 -5.53 -11.82
N TRP A 130 16.79 -6.08 -11.66
CA TRP A 130 16.97 -7.48 -11.22
C TRP A 130 18.01 -7.76 -10.14
N MET A 131 18.45 -6.79 -9.33
CA MET A 131 19.00 -7.08 -7.99
C MET A 131 18.76 -5.92 -7.02
N ASP A 132 18.48 -6.30 -5.77
CA ASP A 132 18.54 -5.51 -4.54
C ASP A 132 17.42 -4.52 -4.23
N ARG A 133 16.36 -5.08 -3.62
CA ARG A 133 15.78 -4.45 -2.43
C ARG A 133 15.25 -5.48 -1.43
N LEU A 134 16.18 -6.27 -0.86
CA LEU A 134 15.99 -6.87 0.46
C LEU A 134 16.03 -5.75 1.50
N LEU A 135 14.89 -5.13 1.83
CA LEU A 135 14.80 -4.19 2.96
C LEU A 135 13.44 -4.33 3.65
N PHE A 136 13.28 -5.42 4.41
CA PHE A 136 12.66 -5.34 5.72
C PHE A 136 13.73 -4.83 6.69
N ASP A 137 13.51 -3.66 7.28
CA ASP A 137 14.03 -3.35 8.62
C ASP A 137 12.90 -3.63 9.63
#